data_AF-A0A2U3L1N2-F1
#
_entry.id   AF-A0A2U3L1N2-F1
#
_cell.length_a   1.000
_cell.length_b   1.000
_cell.length_c   1.000
_cell.angle_alpha   90.00
_cell.angle_beta   90.00
_cell.angle_gamma   90.00
#
_symmetry.space_group_name_H-M   'P 1'
#
loop_
_entity.id
_entity.type
_entity.pdbx_description
1 polymer ?
#
loop_
_entity_poly.entity_id
_entity_poly.type
_entity_poly.pdbx_seq_one_letter_code
_entity_poly.pdbx_strand_id
1 'polypeptide(L)'
;MTLTIEVSGELEEVLKAQAREQGLTADRVARRVLARALTPTVEREKDGPSVATGPSGQEKARAFVQWARSHRDTPPLPDEAIGRASMYPDRR
;
A
#
# COMPACT_ATOMS: atom_id res chain seq x y z
N MET A 1 -27.43 7.89 17.93
CA MET A 1 -27.25 6.53 18.49
C MET A 1 -26.15 6.61 19.52
N THR A 2 -26.40 6.11 20.74
CA THR A 2 -25.47 6.20 21.86
C THR A 2 -24.98 4.80 22.20
N LEU A 3 -23.66 4.62 22.30
CA LEU A 3 -23.01 3.36 22.65
C LEU A 3 -22.13 3.62 23.87
N THR A 4 -22.30 2.81 24.92
CA THR A 4 -21.45 2.85 26.12
C THR A 4 -20.48 1.69 26.05
N ILE A 5 -19.18 1.97 26.22
CA ILE A 5 -18.12 0.97 26.22
C ILE A 5 -17.39 1.08 27.56
N GLU A 6 -17.30 -0.04 28.28
CA GLU A 6 -16.46 -0.12 29.47
C GLU A 6 -14.99 -0.32 29.03
N VAL A 7 -14.10 0.50 29.57
CA VAL A 7 -12.66 0.45 29.31
C VAL A 7 -11.91 0.19 30.61
N SER A 8 -10.76 -0.46 30.53
CA SER A 8 -9.88 -0.59 31.69
C SER A 8 -9.31 0.78 32.09
N GLY A 9 -8.96 0.96 33.36
CA GLY A 9 -8.41 2.23 33.85
C GLY A 9 -7.11 2.64 33.15
N GLU A 10 -6.28 1.68 32.74
CA GLU A 10 -5.08 1.96 31.93
C GLU A 10 -5.44 2.57 30.56
N LEU A 11 -6.44 2.00 29.88
CA LEU A 11 -6.87 2.50 28.58
C LEU A 11 -7.54 3.89 28.69
N GLU A 12 -8.25 4.15 29.79
CA GLU A 12 -8.81 5.46 30.08
C GLU A 12 -7.73 6.55 30.19
N GLU A 13 -6.65 6.27 30.91
CA GLU A 13 -5.54 7.22 31.08
C GLU A 13 -4.81 7.47 29.75
N VAL A 14 -4.59 6.43 28.95
CA VAL A 14 -4.02 6.57 27.59
C VAL A 14 -4.93 7.42 26.69
N LEU A 15 -6.25 7.19 26.73
CA LEU A 15 -7.21 7.97 25.95
C LEU A 15 -7.21 9.45 26.37
N LYS A 16 -7.17 9.74 27.67
CA LYS A 16 -7.09 11.11 28.20
C LYS A 16 -5.79 11.81 27.82
N ALA A 17 -4.65 11.11 27.91
CA ALA A 17 -3.35 11.65 27.52
C ALA A 17 -3.36 12.02 26.03
N GLN A 18 -3.78 11.09 25.18
CA GLN A 18 -3.86 11.31 23.73
C GLN A 18 -4.86 12.42 23.35
N ALA A 19 -5.97 12.53 24.09
CA ALA A 19 -6.94 13.62 23.94
C ALA A 19 -6.31 14.98 24.25
N ARG A 20 -5.56 15.07 25.35
CA ARG A 20 -4.85 16.30 25.74
C ARG A 20 -3.80 16.71 24.70
N GLU A 21 -3.01 15.75 24.21
CA GLU A 21 -1.99 16.00 23.18
C GLU A 21 -2.59 16.50 21.86
N GLN A 22 -3.76 15.99 21.48
CA GLN A 22 -4.45 16.37 20.24
C GLN A 22 -5.38 17.58 20.40
N GLY A 23 -5.52 18.12 21.62
CA GLY A 23 -6.49 19.18 21.93
C GLY A 23 -7.94 18.75 21.70
N LEU A 24 -8.22 17.44 21.80
CA LEU A 24 -9.53 16.85 21.59
C LEU A 24 -10.11 16.32 22.91
N THR A 25 -11.38 15.98 22.92
CA THR A 25 -12.01 15.24 24.01
C THR A 25 -11.77 13.74 23.86
N ALA A 26 -11.78 13.00 24.98
CA ALA A 26 -11.55 11.55 24.97
C ALA A 26 -12.57 10.79 24.09
N ASP A 27 -13.82 11.26 24.04
CA ASP A 27 -14.84 10.69 23.15
C ASP A 27 -14.49 10.83 21.67
N ARG A 28 -13.93 11.98 21.25
CA ARG A 28 -13.55 12.21 19.85
C ARG A 28 -12.37 11.34 19.45
N VAL A 29 -11.40 11.18 20.34
CA VAL A 29 -10.27 10.28 20.14
C VAL A 29 -10.76 8.83 20.02
N ALA A 30 -11.59 8.37 20.95
CA ALA A 30 -12.16 7.03 20.93
C ALA A 30 -12.96 6.77 19.63
N ARG A 31 -13.81 7.72 19.20
CA ARG A 31 -14.54 7.61 17.94
C ARG A 31 -13.63 7.53 16.72
N ARG A 32 -12.53 8.30 16.69
CA ARG A 32 -11.56 8.25 15.58
C ARG A 32 -10.82 6.92 15.53
N VAL A 33 -10.41 6.39 16.69
CA VAL A 33 -9.75 5.08 16.80
C VAL A 33 -10.70 3.97 16.36
N LEU A 34 -11.94 3.97 16.88
CA LEU A 34 -12.95 3.00 16.49
C LEU A 34 -13.30 3.10 15.00
N ALA A 35 -13.45 4.30 14.45
CA ALA A 35 -13.65 4.49 13.01
C ALA A 35 -12.48 3.88 12.22
N ARG A 36 -11.23 4.19 12.55
CA ARG A 36 -10.04 3.63 11.87
C ARG A 36 -9.91 2.11 12.02
N ALA A 37 -10.35 1.55 13.14
CA ALA A 37 -10.29 0.12 13.41
C ALA A 37 -11.40 -0.65 12.68
N LEU A 38 -12.59 -0.04 12.57
CA LEU A 38 -13.80 -0.66 12.02
C LEU A 38 -14.04 -0.32 10.55
N THR A 39 -13.37 0.69 9.98
CA THR A 39 -13.32 0.87 8.53
C THR A 39 -12.59 -0.36 7.97
N PRO A 40 -13.27 -1.23 7.20
CA PRO A 40 -12.61 -2.34 6.55
C PRO A 40 -11.43 -1.80 5.74
N THR A 41 -10.37 -2.59 5.67
CA THR A 41 -9.07 -2.39 5.03
C THR A 41 -9.11 -2.06 3.52
N VAL A 42 -10.04 -1.21 3.08
CA VAL A 42 -10.10 -0.61 1.75
C VAL A 42 -9.33 0.71 1.72
N GLU A 43 -9.06 1.35 2.86
CA GLU A 43 -8.42 2.67 2.92
C GLU A 43 -7.15 2.75 3.81
N ARG A 44 -6.62 1.62 4.28
CA ARG A 44 -5.34 1.59 5.05
C ARG A 44 -4.10 1.48 4.14
N GLU A 45 -4.22 1.89 2.89
CA GLU A 45 -3.15 1.99 1.88
C GLU A 45 -2.74 3.44 1.55
N LYS A 46 -3.24 4.46 2.28
CA LYS A 46 -2.99 5.87 1.92
C LYS A 46 -1.83 6.58 2.64
N ASP A 47 -1.14 5.97 3.61
CA ASP A 47 -0.02 6.63 4.34
C ASP A 47 1.33 5.88 4.27
N GLY A 48 1.56 5.15 3.19
CA GLY A 48 2.85 4.60 2.75
C GLY A 48 2.76 4.31 1.25
N PRO A 49 3.86 4.20 0.46
CA PRO A 49 3.75 4.02 -0.99
C PRO A 49 3.05 2.69 -1.30
N SER A 50 1.73 2.78 -1.52
CA SER A 50 0.85 1.67 -1.87
C SER A 50 1.23 1.14 -3.24
N VAL A 51 1.60 -0.14 -3.28
CA VAL A 51 1.74 -0.92 -4.50
C VAL A 51 0.63 -1.95 -4.52
N ALA A 52 -0.64 -1.53 -4.66
CA ALA A 52 -1.71 -2.47 -5.02
C ALA A 52 -2.93 -1.83 -5.70
N THR A 53 -2.73 -0.94 -6.67
CA THR A 53 -3.73 -0.72 -7.75
C THR A 53 -3.36 -1.50 -9.01
N GLY A 54 -2.88 -2.73 -8.81
CA GLY A 54 -2.59 -3.65 -9.90
C GLY A 54 -3.76 -4.61 -10.13
N PRO A 55 -3.92 -5.13 -11.36
CA PRO A 55 -4.84 -6.24 -11.62
C PRO A 55 -4.66 -7.34 -10.58
N SER A 56 -5.75 -8.05 -10.25
CA SER A 56 -5.69 -9.22 -9.37
C SER A 56 -4.60 -10.19 -9.85
N GLY A 57 -4.05 -11.02 -8.95
CA GLY A 57 -3.04 -12.01 -9.35
C GLY A 57 -3.49 -12.87 -10.55
N GLN A 58 -4.78 -13.14 -10.63
CA GLN A 58 -5.40 -13.85 -11.75
C GLN A 58 -5.42 -13.01 -13.05
N GLU A 59 -5.74 -11.73 -12.99
CA GLU A 59 -5.67 -10.84 -14.15
C GLU A 59 -4.23 -10.62 -14.63
N LYS A 60 -3.26 -10.51 -13.71
CA LYS A 60 -1.82 -10.46 -14.06
C LYS A 60 -1.39 -11.71 -14.81
N ALA A 61 -1.78 -12.89 -14.33
CA ALA A 61 -1.48 -14.15 -14.99
C ALA A 61 -2.10 -14.22 -16.40
N ARG A 62 -3.35 -13.77 -16.56
CA ARG A 62 -4.03 -13.71 -17.87
C ARG A 62 -3.35 -12.73 -18.83
N ALA A 63 -3.00 -11.54 -18.35
CA ALA A 63 -2.30 -10.54 -19.14
C ALA A 63 -0.92 -11.03 -19.59
N PHE A 64 -0.17 -11.71 -18.72
CA PHE A 64 1.11 -12.31 -19.06
C PHE A 64 0.98 -13.37 -20.16
N VAL A 65 0.03 -14.30 -20.03
CA VAL A 65 -0.20 -15.34 -21.06
C VAL A 65 -0.63 -14.73 -22.39
N GLN A 66 -1.47 -13.70 -22.39
CA GLN A 66 -1.86 -12.99 -23.61
C GLN A 66 -0.67 -12.29 -24.27
N TRP A 67 0.16 -11.59 -23.50
CA TRP A 67 1.38 -10.95 -24.01
C TRP A 67 2.38 -11.97 -24.57
N ALA A 68 2.62 -13.08 -23.86
CA ALA A 68 3.54 -14.12 -24.31
C ALA A 68 3.09 -14.75 -25.63
N ARG A 69 1.77 -14.86 -25.85
CA ARG A 69 1.20 -15.36 -27.10
C ARG A 69 1.19 -14.33 -28.23
N SER A 70 1.24 -13.03 -27.92
CA SER A 70 1.22 -11.96 -28.93
C SER A 70 2.62 -11.54 -29.41
N HIS A 71 3.68 -12.03 -28.77
CA HIS A 71 5.05 -11.83 -29.18
C HIS A 71 5.32 -12.47 -30.56
N ARG A 72 5.90 -11.68 -31.47
CA ARG A 72 6.49 -12.18 -32.72
C ARG A 72 7.82 -12.85 -32.41
N ASP A 73 8.08 -14.03 -32.98
CA ASP A 73 9.38 -14.71 -32.91
C ASP A 73 10.50 -13.73 -33.28
N THR A 74 11.21 -13.25 -32.26
CA THR A 74 12.26 -12.25 -32.38
C THR A 74 13.55 -12.95 -31.98
N PRO A 75 14.56 -12.97 -32.86
CA PRO A 75 15.83 -13.62 -32.55
C PRO A 75 16.45 -12.96 -31.31
N PRO A 76 17.19 -13.72 -30.50
CA PRO A 76 17.86 -13.18 -29.33
C PRO A 76 18.84 -12.08 -29.74
N LEU A 77 18.98 -11.07 -28.88
CA LEU A 77 19.99 -10.02 -29.08
C LEU A 77 21.38 -10.66 -29.03
N PRO A 78 22.30 -10.26 -29.93
CA PRO A 78 23.67 -10.76 -29.89
C PRO A 78 24.40 -10.20 -28.67
N ASP A 79 25.35 -10.96 -28.12
CA ASP A 79 26.05 -10.61 -26.88
C ASP A 79 26.77 -9.25 -26.96
N GLU A 80 27.25 -8.88 -28.15
CA GLU A 80 27.87 -7.59 -28.41
C GLU A 80 26.91 -6.40 -28.22
N ALA A 81 25.61 -6.59 -28.44
CA ALA A 81 24.59 -5.56 -28.24
C ALA A 81 24.31 -5.31 -26.75
N ILE A 82 24.58 -6.29 -25.88
CA ILE A 82 24.41 -6.20 -24.42
C ILE A 82 25.70 -5.71 -23.73
N GLY A 83 26.81 -5.64 -24.47
CA GLY A 83 28.09 -5.16 -23.96
C GLY A 83 28.02 -3.72 -23.46
N ARG A 84 28.69 -3.45 -22.31
CA ARG A 84 28.80 -2.10 -21.72
C ARG A 84 29.36 -1.05 -22.71
N ALA A 85 30.21 -1.47 -23.64
CA ALA A 85 30.76 -0.62 -24.70
C ALA A 85 29.71 -0.20 -25.75
N SER A 86 28.66 -1.00 -25.95
CA SER A 86 27.52 -0.68 -26.82
C SER A 86 26.54 0.27 -26.13
N MET A 87 26.37 0.14 -24.81
CA MET A 87 25.49 1.01 -24.02
C MET A 87 26.04 2.42 -23.77
N TYR A 88 27.36 2.59 -23.79
CA TYR A 88 28.03 3.88 -23.58
C TYR A 88 29.08 4.14 -24.67
N PRO A 89 28.66 4.46 -25.91
CA PRO A 89 29.58 4.67 -27.03
C PRO A 89 30.53 5.86 -26.78
N ASP A 90 30.09 6.87 -26.02
CA ASP A 90 30.84 8.10 -25.72
C ASP A 90 31.83 7.98 -24.53
N ARG A 91 32.01 6.79 -23.94
CA ARG A 91 32.98 6.58 -22.83
C ARG A 91 34.26 5.87 -23.27
N ARG A 92 34.69 6.09 -24.51
CA ARG A 92 35.97 5.60 -25.03
C ARG A 92 37.07 6.66 -24.96
#